data_AF-A0A9D3VE78-F1
#
_entry.id   AF-A0A9D3VE78-F1
#
_cell.length_a   1.000
_cell.length_b   1.000
_cell.length_c   1.000
_cell.angle_alpha   90.00
_cell.angle_beta   90.00
_cell.angle_gamma   90.00
#
_symmetry.space_group_name_H-M   'P 1'
#
loop_
_entity.id
_entity.type
_entity.pdbx_description
1 polymer ?
#
loop_
_entity_poly.entity_id
_entity_poly.type
_entity_poly.pdbx_seq_one_letter_code
_entity_poly.pdbx_strand_id
1 'polypeptide(L)'
;MASEKENHVVNGEDEEEEAKMEQFFALLRNFREARNRRKHELIQREQEEISKKKKKKKNKISKLDDDGEKSSWVPSFEWEDFTAEIEFRRPAIIFPPSFNNKQEEKKQEDDGLDLNLTLSPASS
;
A
#
# COMPACT_ATOMS: atom_id res chain seq x y z
N MET A 1 50.18 4.06 58.03
CA MET A 1 50.05 3.09 56.93
C MET A 1 48.72 2.38 57.09
N ALA A 2 47.67 2.89 56.47
CA ALA A 2 46.39 2.21 56.39
C ALA A 2 46.05 2.11 54.90
N SER A 3 46.28 0.94 54.33
CA SER A 3 45.85 0.63 52.96
C SER A 3 44.40 0.18 53.05
N GLU A 4 43.48 1.08 52.69
CA GLU A 4 42.09 0.74 52.41
C GLU A 4 42.06 -0.26 51.26
N LYS A 5 41.55 -1.45 51.55
CA LYS A 5 41.27 -2.47 50.54
C LYS A 5 39.92 -2.12 49.92
N GLU A 6 39.93 -1.53 48.74
CA GLU A 6 38.74 -1.48 47.89
C GLU A 6 38.30 -2.92 47.61
N ASN A 7 37.13 -3.29 48.14
CA ASN A 7 36.45 -4.51 47.78
C ASN A 7 35.88 -4.34 46.38
N HIS A 8 36.64 -4.75 45.37
CA HIS A 8 36.12 -4.92 44.02
C HIS A 8 35.16 -6.11 44.02
N VAL A 9 33.87 -5.82 44.16
CA VAL A 9 32.80 -6.77 43.90
C VAL A 9 32.71 -6.92 42.39
N VAL A 10 33.29 -7.99 41.85
CA VAL A 10 33.02 -8.45 40.48
C VAL A 10 31.67 -9.17 40.55
N ASN A 11 30.59 -8.42 40.31
CA ASN A 11 29.24 -8.96 40.24
C ASN A 11 28.98 -9.41 38.79
N GLY A 12 28.39 -10.60 38.60
CA GLY A 12 27.93 -11.11 37.30
C GLY A 12 26.79 -10.31 36.64
N GLU A 13 26.59 -9.05 37.05
CA GLU A 13 25.69 -8.07 36.42
C GLU A 13 26.32 -7.50 35.14
N ASP A 14 27.65 -7.42 35.08
CA ASP A 14 28.40 -6.89 33.92
C ASP A 14 28.15 -7.72 32.64
N GLU A 15 28.08 -9.05 32.76
CA GLU A 15 27.81 -9.94 31.62
C GLU A 15 26.37 -9.79 31.08
N GLU A 16 25.40 -9.55 31.97
CA GLU A 16 24.01 -9.33 31.57
C GLU A 16 23.83 -7.96 30.90
N GLU A 17 24.54 -6.94 31.39
CA GLU A 17 24.56 -5.62 30.76
C GLU A 17 25.24 -5.66 29.38
N GLU A 18 26.34 -6.38 29.24
CA GLU A 18 27.01 -6.60 27.94
C GLU A 18 26.07 -7.31 26.95
N ALA A 19 25.33 -8.33 27.39
CA ALA A 19 24.35 -9.02 26.56
C ALA A 19 23.21 -8.09 26.10
N LYS A 20 22.70 -7.21 27.00
CA LYS A 20 21.68 -6.20 26.67
C LYS A 20 22.21 -5.18 25.66
N MET A 21 23.47 -4.75 25.81
CA MET A 21 24.12 -3.85 24.87
C MET A 21 24.26 -4.47 23.48
N GLU A 22 24.67 -5.73 23.38
CA GLU A 22 24.77 -6.41 22.08
C GLU A 22 23.39 -6.57 21.43
N GLN A 23 22.34 -6.89 22.20
CA GLN A 23 20.96 -6.91 21.69
C GLN A 23 20.52 -5.55 21.14
N PHE A 24 20.85 -4.46 21.85
CA PHE A 24 20.55 -3.10 21.41
C PHE A 24 21.27 -2.76 20.09
N PHE A 25 22.55 -3.11 19.97
CA PHE A 25 23.29 -2.89 18.71
C PHE A 25 22.80 -3.79 17.59
N ALA A 26 22.42 -5.03 17.85
CA ALA A 26 21.81 -5.91 16.86
C ALA A 26 20.52 -5.30 16.29
N LEU A 27 19.70 -4.68 17.15
CA LEU A 27 18.51 -3.95 16.72
C LEU A 27 18.87 -2.78 15.78
N LEU A 28 19.85 -1.96 16.16
CA LEU A 28 20.32 -0.84 15.33
C LEU A 28 20.87 -1.31 13.97
N ARG A 29 21.63 -2.41 13.95
CA ARG A 29 22.17 -3.01 12.72
C ARG A 29 21.02 -3.45 11.80
N ASN A 30 20.05 -4.19 12.34
CA ASN A 30 18.88 -4.66 11.58
C ASN A 30 18.06 -3.49 11.00
N PHE A 31 17.74 -2.46 11.79
CA PHE A 31 17.01 -1.28 11.28
C PHE A 31 17.74 -0.58 10.13
N ARG A 32 19.07 -0.42 10.24
CA ARG A 32 19.88 0.17 9.17
C ARG A 32 19.86 -0.70 7.92
N GLU A 33 19.99 -2.01 8.08
CA GLU A 33 19.96 -2.97 6.99
C GLU A 33 18.59 -2.98 6.28
N ALA A 34 17.50 -3.09 7.03
CA ALA A 34 16.13 -3.06 6.49
C ALA A 34 15.86 -1.76 5.70
N ARG A 35 16.30 -0.61 6.23
CA ARG A 35 16.21 0.68 5.53
C ARG A 35 17.00 0.67 4.23
N ASN A 36 18.25 0.20 4.27
CA ASN A 36 19.11 0.16 3.10
C ASN A 36 18.56 -0.78 2.03
N ARG A 37 18.05 -1.96 2.42
CA ARG A 37 17.40 -2.91 1.52
C ARG A 37 16.25 -2.27 0.76
N ARG A 38 15.32 -1.62 1.47
CA ARG A 38 14.19 -0.91 0.85
C ARG A 38 14.66 0.19 -0.11
N LYS A 39 15.69 0.95 0.26
CA LYS A 39 16.26 1.98 -0.61
C LYS A 39 16.83 1.39 -1.90
N HIS A 40 17.57 0.28 -1.80
CA HIS A 40 18.13 -0.40 -2.96
C HIS A 40 17.06 -1.00 -3.88
N GLU A 41 16.03 -1.66 -3.31
CA GLU A 41 14.89 -2.18 -4.07
C GLU A 41 14.18 -1.07 -4.87
N LEU A 42 14.00 0.11 -4.26
CA LEU A 42 13.35 1.24 -4.92
C LEU A 42 14.18 1.77 -6.10
N ILE A 43 15.50 1.94 -5.89
CA ILE A 43 16.43 2.38 -6.94
C ILE A 43 16.46 1.37 -8.09
N GLN A 44 16.51 0.07 -7.80
CA GLN A 44 16.49 -0.98 -8.82
C GLN A 44 15.19 -0.93 -9.64
N ARG A 45 14.04 -0.81 -8.97
CA ARG A 45 12.73 -0.69 -9.65
C ARG A 45 12.68 0.56 -10.54
N GLU A 46 13.19 1.68 -10.08
CA GLU A 46 13.25 2.92 -10.87
C GLU A 46 14.15 2.75 -12.11
N GLN A 47 15.32 2.15 -11.96
CA GLN A 47 16.23 1.88 -13.07
C GLN A 47 15.60 0.90 -14.09
N GLU A 48 14.93 -0.15 -13.61
CA GLU A 48 14.17 -1.06 -14.47
C GLU A 48 13.08 -0.32 -15.25
N GLU A 49 12.28 0.51 -14.60
CA GLU A 49 11.24 1.32 -15.23
C GLU A 49 11.81 2.26 -16.30
N ILE A 50 12.93 2.94 -16.01
CA ILE A 50 13.62 3.80 -16.99
C ILE A 50 14.10 2.97 -18.18
N SER A 51 14.66 1.78 -17.95
CA SER A 51 15.13 0.89 -19.02
C SER A 51 13.98 0.37 -19.89
N LYS A 52 12.85 -0.01 -19.27
CA LYS A 52 11.62 -0.45 -19.96
C LYS A 52 11.02 0.68 -20.80
N LYS A 53 10.97 1.92 -20.27
CA LYS A 53 10.52 3.11 -21.01
C LYS A 53 11.43 3.41 -22.21
N LYS A 54 12.75 3.31 -22.05
CA LYS A 54 13.71 3.49 -23.17
C LYS A 54 13.52 2.43 -24.26
N LYS A 55 13.30 1.15 -23.90
CA LYS A 55 13.00 0.08 -24.86
C LYS A 55 11.65 0.30 -25.58
N LYS A 56 10.59 0.69 -24.85
CA LYS A 56 9.28 1.02 -25.44
C LYS A 56 9.34 2.20 -26.41
N LYS A 57 10.12 3.26 -26.11
CA LYS A 57 10.31 4.40 -27.03
C LYS A 57 11.01 3.98 -28.33
N LYS A 58 12.03 3.12 -28.26
CA LYS A 58 12.71 2.60 -29.47
C LYS A 58 11.77 1.76 -30.35
N ASN A 59 10.91 0.93 -29.76
CA ASN A 59 9.94 0.12 -30.51
C ASN A 59 8.72 0.92 -31.02
N LYS A 60 8.41 2.08 -30.44
CA LYS A 60 7.32 2.95 -30.90
C LYS A 60 7.72 3.77 -32.13
N ILE A 61 9.01 4.11 -32.27
CA ILE A 61 9.55 4.76 -33.46
C ILE A 61 9.53 3.83 -34.69
N SER A 62 9.63 2.51 -34.50
CA SER A 62 9.55 1.54 -35.62
C SER A 62 8.12 1.09 -35.96
N LYS A 63 7.09 1.63 -35.28
CA LYS A 63 5.67 1.26 -35.45
C LYS A 63 4.79 2.45 -35.85
N LEU A 64 5.39 3.59 -36.19
CA LEU A 64 4.62 4.77 -36.61
C LEU A 64 4.15 4.67 -38.08
N ASP A 65 4.54 3.62 -38.79
CA ASP A 65 4.15 3.37 -40.18
C ASP A 65 2.99 2.39 -40.35
N ASP A 66 2.45 1.80 -39.27
CA ASP A 66 1.38 0.81 -39.42
C ASP A 66 0.43 0.77 -38.22
N ASP A 67 -0.85 0.97 -38.54
CA ASP A 67 -2.04 0.60 -37.78
C ASP A 67 -2.58 1.58 -36.72
N GLY A 68 -3.49 2.43 -37.18
CA GLY A 68 -4.86 2.49 -36.64
C GLY A 68 -5.02 2.97 -35.20
N GLU A 69 -5.38 4.24 -35.07
CA GLU A 69 -6.30 4.84 -34.08
C GLU A 69 -6.84 3.89 -33.01
N LYS A 70 -6.01 3.53 -32.03
CA LYS A 70 -6.50 2.95 -30.77
C LYS A 70 -7.06 4.11 -29.96
N SER A 71 -8.35 4.37 -30.15
CA SER A 71 -9.12 5.35 -29.41
C SER A 71 -9.08 5.02 -27.92
N SER A 72 -8.14 5.64 -27.21
CA SER A 72 -8.07 5.56 -25.76
C SER A 72 -9.26 6.35 -25.22
N TRP A 73 -10.29 5.66 -24.73
CA TRP A 73 -11.34 6.30 -23.96
C TRP A 73 -10.74 6.82 -22.66
N VAL A 74 -10.34 8.09 -22.67
CA VAL A 74 -9.80 8.81 -21.53
C VAL A 74 -10.79 9.94 -21.25
N PRO A 75 -11.58 9.83 -20.17
CA PRO A 75 -12.43 10.93 -19.74
C PRO A 75 -11.56 12.15 -19.45
N SER A 76 -11.85 13.26 -20.13
CA SER A 76 -11.36 14.58 -19.76
C SER A 76 -12.44 15.26 -18.94
N PHE A 77 -12.03 15.89 -17.85
CA PHE A 77 -12.92 16.71 -17.02
C PHE A 77 -12.52 18.17 -17.16
N GLU A 78 -13.52 19.03 -17.23
CA GLU A 78 -13.37 20.49 -17.27
C GLU A 78 -13.73 21.09 -15.90
N TRP A 79 -13.37 22.36 -15.67
CA TRP A 79 -13.65 23.03 -14.38
C TRP A 79 -15.15 23.16 -14.10
N GLU A 80 -15.95 23.21 -15.16
CA GLU A 80 -17.40 23.26 -15.16
C GLU A 80 -18.01 21.98 -14.60
N ASP A 81 -17.36 20.82 -14.74
CA ASP A 81 -17.85 19.54 -14.20
C ASP A 81 -17.96 19.54 -12.67
N PHE A 82 -17.21 20.44 -12.01
CA PHE A 82 -17.16 20.55 -10.56
C PHE A 82 -17.86 21.79 -10.01
N THR A 83 -18.08 22.81 -10.85
CA THR A 83 -18.65 24.10 -10.45
C THR A 83 -20.06 24.32 -10.98
N ALA A 84 -20.54 23.45 -11.88
CA ALA A 84 -21.94 23.43 -12.26
C ALA A 84 -22.80 23.22 -11.01
N GLU A 85 -23.59 24.24 -10.67
CA GLU A 85 -24.65 24.13 -9.67
C GLU A 85 -25.68 23.12 -10.17
N ILE A 86 -25.57 21.88 -9.72
CA ILE A 86 -26.53 20.83 -10.06
C ILE A 86 -27.83 21.19 -9.37
N GLU A 87 -28.80 21.72 -10.13
CA GLU A 87 -30.18 21.78 -9.68
C GLU A 87 -30.69 20.35 -9.52
N PHE A 88 -30.63 19.82 -8.30
CA PHE A 88 -31.29 18.57 -7.95
C PHE A 88 -32.81 18.77 -8.06
N ARG A 89 -33.35 18.61 -9.28
CA ARG A 89 -34.80 18.55 -9.55
C ARG A 89 -35.45 17.27 -9.02
N ARG A 90 -34.74 16.51 -8.18
CA ARG A 90 -35.27 15.28 -7.59
C ARG A 90 -35.98 15.62 -6.27
N PRO A 91 -37.20 15.11 -6.06
CA PRO A 91 -37.81 15.16 -4.74
C PRO A 91 -36.88 14.51 -3.71
N ALA A 92 -36.87 15.05 -2.50
CA ALA A 92 -36.03 14.58 -1.40
C ALA A 92 -36.04 13.05 -1.33
N ILE A 93 -34.86 12.44 -1.28
CA ILE A 93 -34.70 10.99 -1.11
C ILE A 93 -35.34 10.65 0.24
N ILE A 94 -36.52 10.04 0.22
CA ILE A 94 -37.17 9.50 1.41
C ILE A 94 -36.39 8.24 1.76
N PHE A 95 -35.57 8.32 2.81
CA PHE A 95 -34.93 7.14 3.36
C PHE A 95 -36.00 6.22 3.96
N PRO A 96 -35.92 4.90 3.71
CA PRO A 96 -36.81 3.97 4.38
C PRO A 96 -36.59 4.05 5.90
N PRO A 97 -37.65 3.90 6.72
CA PRO A 97 -37.51 3.90 8.17
C PRO A 97 -36.56 2.80 8.63
N SER A 98 -35.74 3.11 9.62
CA SER A 98 -34.90 2.12 10.31
C SER A 98 -35.79 1.03 10.89
N PHE A 99 -35.62 -0.21 10.40
CA PHE A 99 -36.27 -1.40 10.94
C PHE A 99 -35.67 -1.75 12.31
N ASN A 100 -36.05 -1.03 13.35
CA ASN A 100 -35.83 -1.47 14.73
C ASN A 100 -36.94 -2.42 15.16
N ASN A 101 -37.00 -3.60 14.52
CA ASN A 101 -37.84 -4.68 14.98
C ASN A 101 -37.02 -5.57 15.90
N LYS A 102 -37.16 -5.34 17.21
CA LYS A 102 -36.90 -6.37 18.21
C LYS A 102 -37.93 -7.47 17.96
N GLN A 103 -37.56 -8.52 17.23
CA GLN A 103 -38.05 -9.88 17.47
C GLN A 103 -37.35 -10.91 16.58
N GLU A 104 -36.89 -11.94 17.30
CA GLU A 104 -36.80 -13.34 16.91
C GLU A 104 -35.64 -13.79 16.02
N GLU A 105 -34.78 -14.58 16.69
CA GLU A 105 -33.78 -15.47 16.14
C GLU A 105 -34.35 -16.28 14.96
N LYS A 106 -34.02 -15.86 13.74
CA LYS A 106 -33.91 -16.79 12.63
C LYS A 106 -32.44 -16.80 12.20
N LYS A 107 -31.81 -17.96 12.40
CA LYS A 107 -30.58 -18.34 11.71
C LYS A 107 -30.92 -18.33 10.22
N GLN A 108 -30.60 -17.23 9.56
CA GLN A 108 -30.58 -17.14 8.12
C GLN A 108 -29.12 -17.13 7.72
N GLU A 109 -28.85 -17.94 6.72
CA GLU A 109 -27.55 -18.46 6.34
C GLU A 109 -26.60 -17.35 5.89
N ASP A 110 -25.32 -17.70 5.84
CA ASP A 110 -24.22 -16.89 5.35
C ASP A 110 -24.54 -16.36 3.94
N ASP A 111 -25.14 -15.17 3.87
CA ASP A 111 -25.31 -14.40 2.64
C ASP A 111 -23.94 -13.83 2.21
N GLY A 112 -22.96 -14.72 2.03
CA GLY A 112 -21.65 -14.41 1.50
C GLY A 112 -21.81 -13.78 0.14
N LEU A 113 -21.46 -12.50 0.04
CA LEU A 113 -21.46 -11.74 -1.20
C LEU A 113 -20.67 -12.53 -2.26
N ASP A 114 -21.33 -12.96 -3.33
CA ASP A 114 -20.64 -13.64 -4.42
C ASP A 114 -19.77 -12.64 -5.19
N LEU A 115 -18.45 -12.74 -4.99
CA LEU A 115 -17.42 -11.89 -5.60
C LEU A 115 -16.95 -12.42 -6.97
N ASN A 116 -17.67 -13.37 -7.56
CA ASN A 116 -17.32 -13.94 -8.86
C ASN A 116 -17.49 -12.91 -10.00
N LEU A 117 -16.42 -12.16 -10.28
CA LEU A 117 -16.30 -11.31 -11.45
C LEU A 117 -15.91 -12.15 -12.68
N THR A 118 -16.90 -12.66 -13.42
CA THR A 118 -16.65 -13.25 -14.74
C THR A 118 -16.55 -12.16 -15.80
N LEU A 119 -15.37 -12.04 -16.42
CA LEU A 119 -15.18 -11.19 -17.60
C LEU A 119 -15.86 -11.85 -18.79
N SER A 120 -16.93 -11.26 -19.32
CA SER A 120 -17.50 -11.73 -20.58
C SER A 120 -16.49 -11.47 -21.71
N PRO A 121 -16.14 -12.47 -22.54
CA PRO A 121 -15.36 -12.21 -23.72
C PRO A 121 -16.14 -11.25 -24.62
N ALA A 122 -15.50 -10.14 -24.99
CA ALA A 122 -16.06 -9.20 -25.96
C ALA A 122 -16.32 -9.95 -27.28
N SER A 123 -17.54 -9.83 -27.79
CA SER A 123 -17.90 -10.37 -29.10
C SER A 123 -17.06 -9.68 -30.17
N SER A 124 -16.22 -10.45 -30.84
CA SER A 124 -15.54 -10.11 -32.09
C SER A 124 -16.48 -10.21 -33.29
#